data_AF-A0A8H7IVD8-F1
#
_entry.id   AF-A0A8H7IVD8-F1
#
_cell.length_a   1.000
_cell.length_b   1.000
_cell.length_c   1.000
_cell.angle_alpha   90.00
_cell.angle_beta   90.00
_cell.angle_gamma   90.00
#
_symmetry.space_group_name_H-M   'P 1'
#
loop_
_entity.id
_entity.type
_entity.pdbx_description
1 polymer ?
#
loop_
_entity_poly.entity_id
_entity_poly.type
_entity_poly.pdbx_seq_one_letter_code
_entity_poly.pdbx_strand_id
1 'polypeptide(L)'
;MDGDPAVEPELDGFSRVLPLPYRVALIIVLGIWAWGLNLHYLSLIRIDVPSLIRYPSRSSPHHLPHHLSCYRIATFLSIPLALSLLLFWTLTNGSPADIAAWEILPNLYLLVLVVGFIAPLPFVSRAGRSRTLATLKRISIGGIAEAADGKFGDILLADALTSYAKVLGDLFVSLCMFFSSSHSSTGPPNRSCGGAFWVPFIISIPSMIRLRQCITEYFRVQRANAQTGQMSKATGWGGVHLANALKYSTAFPVIILSALQRTPEPQKYGVSEATLFRMWMVAVVVNSGYSFFWDIARDWDLTLFSPMRNNPEHPYGLRRHRYFHAKEFYYAAIVIDALLRCTWSLKLSPHLDHFNDLEGGIFTMEVLEVLRRWVWIFFRVETEWGEYIHIDLVPEGQIFEYENANKQQCAPTAAQRQTTSCLAT
;
A
#
# COMPACT_ATOMS: atom_id res chain seq x y z
N MET A 1 47.27 -9.10 25.20
CA MET A 1 46.71 -7.81 25.65
C MET A 1 45.25 -7.88 25.26
N ASP A 2 44.45 -8.03 26.30
CA ASP A 2 43.10 -8.57 26.25
C ASP A 2 42.10 -7.57 25.68
N GLY A 3 41.03 -8.14 25.12
CA GLY A 3 40.05 -7.48 24.28
C GLY A 3 39.43 -6.26 24.95
N ASP A 4 39.47 -5.16 24.21
CA ASP A 4 38.58 -4.02 24.38
C ASP A 4 37.14 -4.57 24.45
N PRO A 5 36.37 -4.31 25.52
CA PRO A 5 34.97 -4.71 25.55
C PRO A 5 34.31 -4.02 24.37
N ALA A 6 33.68 -4.81 23.49
CA ALA A 6 32.94 -4.29 22.35
C ALA A 6 32.05 -3.16 22.83
N VAL A 7 32.41 -1.92 22.47
CA VAL A 7 31.60 -0.73 22.72
C VAL A 7 30.25 -1.05 22.09
N GLU A 8 29.22 -1.28 22.92
CA GLU A 8 27.87 -1.44 22.40
C GLU A 8 27.59 -0.21 21.53
N PRO A 9 27.12 -0.40 20.28
CA PRO A 9 26.93 0.72 19.38
C PRO A 9 26.01 1.74 20.05
N GLU A 10 26.53 2.94 20.24
CA GLU A 10 25.87 4.00 20.98
C GLU A 10 24.47 4.24 20.37
N LEU A 11 23.42 4.25 21.20
CA LEU A 11 22.05 4.47 20.74
C LEU A 11 21.98 5.83 20.02
N ASP A 12 21.59 5.83 18.75
CA ASP A 12 21.53 7.06 17.95
C ASP A 12 20.48 8.05 18.50
N GLY A 13 20.64 9.34 18.18
CA GLY A 13 19.77 10.39 18.71
C GLY A 13 18.29 10.18 18.37
N PHE A 14 18.00 9.59 17.22
CA PHE A 14 16.63 9.29 16.80
C PHE A 14 16.02 8.15 17.62
N SER A 15 16.75 7.07 17.87
CA SER A 15 16.31 5.92 18.69
C SER A 15 16.13 6.29 20.15
N ARG A 16 16.88 7.29 20.66
CA ARG A 16 16.66 7.86 22.00
C ARG A 16 15.29 8.52 22.13
N VAL A 17 14.84 9.23 21.09
CA VAL A 17 13.55 9.93 21.09
C VAL A 17 12.41 8.99 20.73
N LEU A 18 12.61 8.12 19.74
CA LEU A 18 11.57 7.27 19.19
C LEU A 18 12.12 5.85 18.99
N PRO A 19 12.07 4.98 20.02
CA PRO A 19 12.50 3.59 19.91
C PRO A 19 11.59 2.78 18.98
N LEU A 20 12.10 1.65 18.51
CA LEU A 20 11.48 0.82 17.47
C LEU A 20 9.99 0.48 17.70
N PRO A 21 9.53 0.07 18.91
CA PRO A 21 8.13 -0.30 19.09
C PRO A 21 7.17 0.88 18.88
N TYR A 22 7.58 2.10 19.27
CA TYR A 22 6.80 3.31 19.03
C TYR A 22 6.75 3.71 17.56
N ARG A 23 7.81 3.46 16.79
CA ARG A 23 7.82 3.70 15.33
C ARG A 23 6.75 2.86 14.64
N VAL A 24 6.75 1.56 14.93
CA VAL A 24 5.76 0.61 14.41
C VAL A 24 4.35 1.05 14.81
N ALA A 25 4.15 1.39 16.08
CA ALA A 25 2.87 1.87 16.59
C ALA A 25 2.35 3.13 15.87
N LEU A 26 3.21 4.14 15.69
CA LEU A 26 2.87 5.37 14.99
C LEU A 26 2.44 5.12 13.55
N ILE A 27 3.17 4.27 12.82
CA ILE A 27 2.87 3.98 11.41
C ILE A 27 1.54 3.21 11.27
N ILE A 28 1.25 2.30 12.20
CA ILE A 28 -0.04 1.59 12.23
C ILE A 28 -1.18 2.59 12.47
N VAL A 29 -1.08 3.47 13.47
CA VAL A 29 -2.11 4.47 13.78
C VAL A 29 -2.26 5.48 12.64
N LEU A 30 -1.15 5.92 12.03
CA LEU A 30 -1.15 6.78 10.85
C LEU A 30 -1.92 6.14 9.69
N GLY A 31 -1.75 4.84 9.45
CA GLY A 31 -2.51 4.10 8.43
C GLY A 31 -4.02 4.14 8.64
N ILE A 32 -4.47 4.08 9.89
CA ILE A 32 -5.90 4.14 10.22
C ILE A 32 -6.45 5.56 9.96
N TRP A 33 -5.68 6.61 10.31
CA TRP A 33 -6.01 7.98 9.94
C TRP A 33 -6.07 8.18 8.42
N ALA A 34 -5.06 7.67 7.71
CA ALA A 34 -4.95 7.72 6.26
C ALA A 34 -6.14 7.04 5.56
N TRP A 35 -6.57 5.87 6.06
CA TRP A 35 -7.77 5.20 5.58
C TRP A 35 -9.06 5.99 5.87
N GLY A 36 -9.18 6.58 7.07
CA GLY A 36 -10.30 7.46 7.41
C GLY A 36 -10.40 8.68 6.47
N LEU A 37 -9.26 9.29 6.13
CA LEU A 37 -9.17 10.40 5.17
C LEU A 37 -9.56 9.98 3.75
N ASN A 38 -9.14 8.78 3.29
CA ASN A 38 -9.60 8.21 2.03
C ASN A 38 -11.12 8.15 1.99
N LEU A 39 -11.73 7.50 2.98
CA LEU A 39 -13.18 7.35 3.06
C LEU A 39 -13.91 8.69 3.14
N HIS A 40 -13.36 9.66 3.86
CA HIS A 40 -13.96 10.96 4.02
C HIS A 40 -13.98 11.71 2.69
N TYR A 41 -12.81 11.90 2.07
CA TYR A 41 -12.72 12.68 0.83
C TYR A 41 -13.47 12.02 -0.33
N LEU A 42 -13.36 10.69 -0.49
CA LEU A 42 -14.10 9.96 -1.52
C LEU A 42 -15.63 10.10 -1.32
N SER A 43 -16.11 10.14 -0.08
CA SER A 43 -17.53 10.39 0.19
C SER A 43 -17.99 11.81 -0.17
N LEU A 44 -17.11 12.81 -0.04
CA LEU A 44 -17.41 14.20 -0.43
C LEU A 44 -17.61 14.33 -1.93
N ILE A 45 -16.85 13.58 -2.73
CA ILE A 45 -16.99 13.53 -4.19
C ILE A 45 -17.95 12.43 -4.68
N ARG A 46 -18.79 11.90 -3.77
CA ARG A 46 -19.86 10.93 -4.07
C ARG A 46 -19.39 9.56 -4.59
N ILE A 47 -18.18 9.13 -4.21
CA ILE A 47 -17.71 7.75 -4.43
C ILE A 47 -18.05 6.89 -3.20
N ASP A 48 -18.91 5.87 -3.39
CA ASP A 48 -19.36 4.99 -2.31
C ASP A 48 -18.43 3.78 -2.12
N VAL A 49 -17.31 4.01 -1.45
CA VAL A 49 -16.30 2.99 -1.14
C VAL A 49 -16.88 1.77 -0.41
N PRO A 50 -17.75 1.91 0.63
CA PRO A 50 -18.45 0.78 1.24
C PRO A 50 -19.11 -0.16 0.22
N SER A 51 -19.83 0.37 -0.77
CA SER A 51 -20.48 -0.45 -1.78
C SER A 51 -19.47 -1.20 -2.66
N LEU A 52 -18.37 -0.55 -3.07
CA LEU A 52 -17.30 -1.19 -3.85
C LEU A 52 -16.65 -2.36 -3.13
N ILE A 53 -16.33 -2.18 -1.85
CA ILE A 53 -15.71 -3.25 -1.06
C ILE A 53 -16.76 -4.22 -0.49
N ARG A 54 -18.05 -4.08 -0.84
CA ARG A 54 -19.20 -4.86 -0.33
C ARG A 54 -19.34 -4.82 1.20
N TYR A 55 -19.03 -3.68 1.81
CA TYR A 55 -19.24 -3.41 3.23
C TYR A 55 -20.73 -3.18 3.51
N PRO A 56 -21.29 -3.65 4.65
CA PRO A 56 -22.70 -3.46 4.96
C PRO A 56 -23.11 -1.99 4.88
N SER A 57 -24.17 -1.73 4.11
CA SER A 57 -24.74 -0.40 3.98
C SER A 57 -25.30 0.09 5.32
N ARG A 58 -25.35 1.41 5.48
CA ARG A 58 -25.95 2.01 6.67
C ARG A 58 -27.45 1.74 6.67
N SER A 59 -27.94 1.10 7.73
CA SER A 59 -29.38 0.82 7.91
C SER A 59 -30.21 2.09 8.12
N SER A 60 -29.58 3.20 8.53
CA SER A 60 -30.23 4.49 8.73
C SER A 60 -29.27 5.65 8.42
N PRO A 61 -29.74 6.80 7.89
CA PRO A 61 -28.95 8.02 7.77
C PRO A 61 -28.38 8.52 9.10
N HIS A 62 -29.03 8.19 10.23
CA HIS A 62 -28.56 8.51 11.57
C HIS A 62 -27.37 7.67 12.04
N HIS A 63 -27.07 6.56 11.35
CA HIS A 63 -25.85 5.81 11.63
C HIS A 63 -24.63 6.62 11.20
N LEU A 64 -23.62 6.61 12.08
CA LEU A 64 -22.35 7.28 11.83
C LEU A 64 -21.76 6.88 10.47
N PRO A 65 -21.32 7.86 9.66
CA PRO A 65 -20.52 7.59 8.48
C PRO A 65 -19.29 6.72 8.78
N HIS A 66 -18.89 5.92 7.80
CA HIS A 66 -17.76 4.99 7.95
C HIS A 66 -16.44 5.72 8.24
N HIS A 67 -16.20 6.89 7.64
CA HIS A 67 -15.02 7.70 7.93
C HIS A 67 -14.98 8.19 9.38
N LEU A 68 -16.11 8.61 9.96
CA LEU A 68 -16.17 8.99 11.38
C LEU A 68 -15.91 7.80 12.30
N SER A 69 -16.36 6.60 11.91
CA SER A 69 -16.04 5.38 12.64
C SER A 69 -14.53 5.09 12.63
N CYS A 70 -13.87 5.31 11.50
CA CYS A 70 -12.40 5.22 11.40
C CYS A 70 -11.70 6.28 12.25
N TYR A 71 -12.13 7.54 12.22
CA TYR A 71 -11.55 8.59 13.06
C TYR A 71 -11.72 8.34 14.55
N ARG A 72 -12.85 7.76 14.99
CA ARG A 72 -13.03 7.34 16.40
C ARG A 72 -12.00 6.31 16.82
N ILE A 73 -11.76 5.29 15.98
CA ILE A 73 -10.73 4.28 16.24
C ILE A 73 -9.34 4.92 16.24
N ALA A 74 -9.03 5.73 15.23
CA ALA A 74 -7.76 6.40 15.11
C ALA A 74 -7.47 7.30 16.34
N THR A 75 -8.48 8.06 16.80
CA THR A 75 -8.39 8.89 18.01
C THR A 75 -8.22 8.05 19.27
N PHE A 76 -9.01 6.97 19.41
CA PHE A 76 -8.92 6.05 20.54
C PHE A 76 -7.53 5.40 20.67
N LEU A 77 -6.83 5.18 19.57
CA LEU A 77 -5.46 4.67 19.58
C LEU A 77 -4.42 5.79 19.74
N SER A 78 -4.66 6.97 19.15
CA SER A 78 -3.73 8.10 19.18
C SER A 78 -3.56 8.71 20.58
N ILE A 79 -4.65 8.84 21.34
CA ILE A 79 -4.60 9.41 22.70
C ILE A 79 -3.67 8.61 23.63
N PRO A 80 -3.87 7.29 23.83
CA PRO A 80 -2.96 6.51 24.67
C PRO A 80 -1.55 6.42 24.08
N LEU A 81 -1.36 6.48 22.75
CA LEU A 81 -0.02 6.55 22.15
C LEU A 81 0.70 7.83 22.56
N ALA A 82 0.04 8.97 22.42
CA ALA A 82 0.58 10.27 22.77
C ALA A 82 0.91 10.34 24.27
N LEU A 83 0.00 9.86 25.13
CA LEU A 83 0.25 9.79 26.57
C LEU A 83 1.43 8.87 26.92
N SER A 84 1.51 7.70 26.28
CA SER A 84 2.63 6.75 26.46
C SER A 84 3.97 7.36 26.01
N LEU A 85 3.99 8.03 24.87
CA LEU A 85 5.18 8.73 24.35
C LEU A 85 5.62 9.89 25.25
N LEU A 86 4.68 10.73 25.68
CA LEU A 86 4.98 11.84 26.59
C LEU A 86 5.52 11.32 27.92
N LEU A 87 4.88 10.28 28.49
CA LEU A 87 5.36 9.64 29.71
C LEU A 87 6.76 9.06 29.51
N PHE A 88 7.00 8.35 28.40
CA PHE A 88 8.32 7.81 28.07
C PHE A 88 9.39 8.91 28.00
N TRP A 89 9.13 10.04 27.35
CA TRP A 89 10.08 11.15 27.29
C TRP A 89 10.34 11.76 28.67
N THR A 90 9.31 11.93 29.49
CA THR A 90 9.48 12.49 30.84
C THR A 90 10.28 11.58 31.78
N LEU A 91 10.10 10.25 31.67
CA LEU A 91 10.79 9.28 32.52
C LEU A 91 12.23 9.06 32.10
N THR A 92 12.51 9.13 30.79
CA THR A 92 13.84 8.79 30.26
C THR A 92 14.74 10.00 30.08
N ASN A 93 14.20 11.18 29.78
CA ASN A 93 14.98 12.38 29.42
C ASN A 93 16.09 12.11 28.38
N GLY A 94 15.92 11.08 27.53
CA GLY A 94 16.92 10.65 26.54
C GLY A 94 18.13 9.88 27.08
N SER A 95 18.15 9.53 28.37
CA SER A 95 19.18 8.70 29.01
C SER A 95 19.13 7.25 28.49
N PRO A 96 20.22 6.70 27.91
CA PRO A 96 20.22 5.32 27.40
C PRO A 96 19.87 4.26 28.46
N ALA A 97 20.32 4.48 29.71
CA ALA A 97 20.04 3.57 30.81
C ALA A 97 18.54 3.55 31.16
N ASP A 98 17.91 4.73 31.23
CA ASP A 98 16.48 4.84 31.53
C ASP A 98 15.61 4.37 30.36
N ILE A 99 16.04 4.60 29.12
CA ILE A 99 15.36 4.07 27.92
C ILE A 99 15.25 2.55 27.99
N ALA A 100 16.37 1.86 28.30
CA ALA A 100 16.39 0.42 28.47
C ALA A 100 15.54 -0.02 29.68
N ALA A 101 15.64 0.67 30.81
CA ALA A 101 14.88 0.35 32.03
C ALA A 101 13.36 0.49 31.84
N TRP A 102 12.91 1.44 31.01
CA TRP A 102 11.51 1.71 30.73
C TRP A 102 11.00 1.07 29.43
N GLU A 103 11.68 0.05 28.90
CA GLU A 103 11.26 -0.63 27.66
C GLU A 103 9.86 -1.24 27.74
N ILE A 104 9.36 -1.53 28.94
CA ILE A 104 8.01 -2.06 29.14
C ILE A 104 6.93 -1.12 28.59
N LEU A 105 7.15 0.20 28.62
CA LEU A 105 6.14 1.20 28.24
C LEU A 105 5.82 1.16 26.73
N PRO A 106 6.80 1.27 25.80
CA PRO A 106 6.54 1.10 24.38
C PRO A 106 5.96 -0.27 24.01
N ASN A 107 6.42 -1.34 24.64
CA ASN A 107 5.91 -2.69 24.37
C ASN A 107 4.50 -2.92 24.90
N LEU A 108 4.16 -2.35 26.06
CA LEU A 108 2.79 -2.39 26.60
C LEU A 108 1.82 -1.69 25.65
N TYR A 109 2.21 -0.54 25.08
CA TYR A 109 1.39 0.11 24.07
C TYR A 109 1.25 -0.74 22.80
N LEU A 110 2.32 -1.35 22.31
CA LEU A 110 2.27 -2.26 21.16
C LEU A 110 1.34 -3.45 21.42
N LEU A 111 1.37 -4.01 22.64
CA LEU A 111 0.43 -5.04 23.07
C LEU A 111 -1.02 -4.52 23.07
N VAL A 112 -1.27 -3.32 23.57
CA VAL A 112 -2.59 -2.67 23.51
C VAL A 112 -3.08 -2.50 22.07
N LEU A 113 -2.20 -2.15 21.12
CA LEU A 113 -2.56 -2.10 19.71
C LEU A 113 -3.00 -3.47 19.18
N VAL A 114 -2.19 -4.51 19.41
CA VAL A 114 -2.46 -5.87 18.93
C VAL A 114 -3.73 -6.43 19.57
N VAL A 115 -3.85 -6.31 20.89
CA VAL A 115 -5.05 -6.75 21.63
C VAL A 115 -6.26 -5.92 21.21
N GLY A 116 -6.14 -4.60 21.04
CA GLY A 116 -7.25 -3.76 20.59
C GLY A 116 -7.73 -4.11 19.17
N PHE A 117 -6.83 -4.56 18.32
CA PHE A 117 -7.13 -5.02 16.97
C PHE A 117 -7.82 -6.40 16.94
N ILE A 118 -7.45 -7.31 17.84
CA ILE A 118 -7.98 -8.70 17.86
C ILE A 118 -9.20 -8.83 18.78
N ALA A 119 -9.13 -8.28 19.99
CA ALA A 119 -10.10 -8.49 21.04
C ALA A 119 -11.44 -7.80 20.74
N PRO A 120 -12.58 -8.41 21.13
CA PRO A 120 -13.91 -7.90 20.86
C PRO A 120 -14.30 -6.72 21.77
N LEU A 121 -13.52 -5.62 21.75
CA LEU A 121 -13.77 -4.43 22.57
C LEU A 121 -15.11 -3.77 22.18
N PRO A 122 -15.97 -3.42 23.16
CA PRO A 122 -17.33 -2.93 22.93
C PRO A 122 -17.40 -1.51 22.36
N PHE A 123 -16.38 -0.69 22.61
CA PHE A 123 -16.27 0.71 22.18
C PHE A 123 -15.64 0.89 20.78
N VAL A 124 -15.18 -0.20 20.16
CA VAL A 124 -14.66 -0.24 18.78
C VAL A 124 -15.71 -0.89 17.88
N SER A 125 -15.87 -0.41 16.65
CA SER A 125 -16.82 -0.97 15.67
C SER A 125 -16.61 -2.49 15.51
N ARG A 126 -17.50 -3.29 16.12
CA ARG A 126 -17.41 -4.75 16.12
C ARG A 126 -17.45 -5.32 14.70
N ALA A 127 -18.35 -4.77 13.86
CA ALA A 127 -18.51 -5.19 12.48
C ALA A 127 -17.27 -4.88 11.63
N GLY A 128 -16.69 -3.68 11.78
CA GLY A 128 -15.49 -3.28 11.05
C GLY A 128 -14.30 -4.19 11.38
N ARG A 129 -14.00 -4.34 12.67
CA ARG A 129 -12.91 -5.22 13.15
C ARG A 129 -13.10 -6.66 12.70
N SER A 130 -14.29 -7.23 12.90
CA SER A 130 -14.56 -8.63 12.52
C SER A 130 -14.36 -8.85 11.02
N ARG A 131 -14.78 -7.89 10.18
CA ARG A 131 -14.57 -7.96 8.74
C ARG A 131 -13.09 -7.84 8.37
N THR A 132 -12.37 -6.90 8.97
CA THR A 132 -10.93 -6.74 8.72
C THR A 132 -10.16 -8.01 9.11
N LEU A 133 -10.44 -8.58 10.29
CA LEU A 133 -9.84 -9.84 10.74
C LEU A 133 -10.21 -11.02 9.84
N ALA A 134 -11.47 -11.15 9.44
CA ALA A 134 -11.91 -12.19 8.51
C ALA A 134 -11.21 -12.06 7.14
N THR A 135 -11.04 -10.83 6.66
CA THR A 135 -10.33 -10.52 5.41
C THR A 135 -8.86 -10.87 5.54
N LEU A 136 -8.17 -10.39 6.59
CA LEU A 136 -6.77 -10.75 6.88
C LEU A 136 -6.58 -12.27 6.97
N LYS A 137 -7.44 -12.97 7.71
CA LYS A 137 -7.40 -14.44 7.81
C LYS A 137 -7.54 -15.10 6.43
N ARG A 138 -8.53 -14.67 5.64
CA ARG A 138 -8.78 -15.20 4.29
C ARG A 138 -7.56 -14.99 3.38
N ILE A 139 -7.09 -13.75 3.27
CA ILE A 139 -5.97 -13.42 2.40
C ILE A 139 -4.64 -13.99 2.89
N SER A 140 -4.47 -14.32 4.17
CA SER A 140 -3.24 -14.95 4.67
C SER A 140 -3.21 -16.45 4.40
N ILE A 141 -4.31 -17.18 4.65
CA ILE A 141 -4.34 -18.65 4.58
C ILE A 141 -4.34 -19.19 3.15
N GLY A 142 -4.90 -18.47 2.19
CA GLY A 142 -5.05 -19.06 0.84
C GLY A 142 -6.18 -18.51 0.01
N GLY A 143 -7.15 -17.84 0.62
CA GLY A 143 -8.37 -17.43 -0.03
C GLY A 143 -8.27 -16.07 -0.70
N ILE A 144 -9.20 -15.85 -1.63
CA ILE A 144 -9.58 -14.56 -2.17
C ILE A 144 -11.08 -14.63 -2.43
N ALA A 145 -11.81 -13.60 -2.01
CA ALA A 145 -13.24 -13.50 -2.25
C ALA A 145 -13.55 -13.56 -3.75
N GLU A 146 -14.72 -14.08 -4.11
CA GLU A 146 -15.24 -13.95 -5.48
C GLU A 146 -15.56 -12.47 -5.77
N ALA A 147 -15.71 -12.13 -7.04
CA ALA A 147 -16.02 -10.74 -7.44
C ALA A 147 -17.27 -10.20 -6.73
N ALA A 148 -18.31 -11.03 -6.60
CA ALA A 148 -19.55 -10.69 -5.91
C ALA A 148 -19.38 -10.50 -4.38
N ASP A 149 -18.36 -11.12 -3.79
CA ASP A 149 -18.19 -11.23 -2.33
C ASP A 149 -17.18 -10.23 -1.75
N GLY A 150 -16.76 -9.24 -2.54
CA GLY A 150 -15.85 -8.17 -2.09
C GLY A 150 -14.38 -8.43 -2.40
N LYS A 151 -14.07 -9.10 -3.52
CA LYS A 151 -12.70 -9.27 -4.05
C LYS A 151 -11.87 -7.99 -4.04
N PHE A 152 -12.47 -6.85 -4.39
CA PHE A 152 -11.78 -5.57 -4.41
C PHE A 152 -11.24 -5.18 -3.02
N GLY A 153 -12.01 -5.44 -1.95
CA GLY A 153 -11.55 -5.23 -0.57
C GLY A 153 -10.37 -6.12 -0.18
N ASP A 154 -10.36 -7.38 -0.61
CA ASP A 154 -9.24 -8.30 -0.40
C ASP A 154 -7.96 -7.82 -1.08
N ILE A 155 -8.10 -7.35 -2.33
CA ILE A 155 -7.01 -6.80 -3.13
C ILE A 155 -6.46 -5.53 -2.48
N LEU A 156 -7.35 -4.60 -2.10
CA LEU A 156 -6.97 -3.32 -1.49
C LEU A 156 -6.19 -3.52 -0.19
N LEU A 157 -6.66 -4.44 0.67
CA LEU A 157 -5.98 -4.76 1.92
C LEU A 157 -4.64 -5.45 1.68
N ALA A 158 -4.59 -6.42 0.77
CA ALA A 158 -3.36 -7.13 0.46
C ALA A 158 -2.31 -6.20 -0.17
N ASP A 159 -2.72 -5.25 -1.01
CA ASP A 159 -1.82 -4.23 -1.57
C ASP A 159 -1.37 -3.22 -0.51
N ALA A 160 -2.23 -2.85 0.44
CA ALA A 160 -1.81 -2.08 1.60
C ALA A 160 -0.73 -2.82 2.40
N LEU A 161 -0.89 -4.13 2.65
CA LEU A 161 0.11 -4.93 3.36
C LEU A 161 1.48 -4.95 2.68
N THR A 162 1.56 -4.86 1.34
CA THR A 162 2.85 -4.80 0.64
C THR A 162 3.67 -3.57 1.03
N SER A 163 3.01 -2.43 1.23
CA SER A 163 3.64 -1.20 1.71
C SER A 163 3.99 -1.24 3.21
N TYR A 164 3.34 -2.14 3.96
CA TYR A 164 3.67 -2.41 5.36
C TYR A 164 4.72 -3.52 5.56
N ALA A 165 5.27 -4.13 4.49
CA ALA A 165 6.17 -5.28 4.59
C ALA A 165 7.36 -5.04 5.54
N LYS A 166 8.00 -3.87 5.44
CA LYS A 166 9.14 -3.52 6.28
C LYS A 166 8.73 -3.16 7.72
N VAL A 167 7.55 -2.54 7.91
CA VAL A 167 6.94 -2.29 9.24
C VAL A 167 6.61 -3.61 9.95
N LEU A 168 6.15 -4.63 9.22
CA LEU A 168 5.91 -5.98 9.77
C LEU A 168 7.22 -6.66 10.17
N GLY A 169 8.30 -6.45 9.40
CA GLY A 169 9.64 -6.87 9.79
C GLY A 169 10.09 -6.23 11.10
N ASP A 170 9.85 -4.93 11.28
CA ASP A 170 10.24 -4.21 12.51
C ASP A 170 9.34 -4.55 13.70
N LEU A 171 8.06 -4.83 13.46
CA LEU A 171 7.17 -5.42 14.47
C LEU A 171 7.74 -6.75 14.97
N PHE A 172 8.21 -7.61 14.06
CA PHE A 172 8.84 -8.88 14.45
C PHE A 172 10.15 -8.65 15.21
N VAL A 173 11.03 -7.77 14.75
CA VAL A 173 12.29 -7.45 15.45
C VAL A 173 12.01 -6.92 16.85
N SER A 174 11.07 -5.99 16.99
CA SER A 174 10.63 -5.45 18.29
C SER A 174 10.16 -6.54 19.25
N LEU A 175 9.30 -7.45 18.78
CA LEU A 175 8.80 -8.56 19.60
C LEU A 175 9.90 -9.57 19.93
N CYS A 176 10.75 -9.91 18.96
CA CYS A 176 11.85 -10.85 19.15
C CYS A 176 12.85 -10.34 20.20
N MET A 177 13.21 -9.04 20.15
CA MET A 177 14.08 -8.42 21.13
C MET A 177 13.41 -8.34 22.51
N PHE A 178 12.12 -8.01 22.58
CA PHE A 178 11.39 -7.95 23.84
C PHE A 178 11.36 -9.29 24.60
N PHE A 179 11.31 -10.42 23.89
CA PHE A 179 11.39 -11.76 24.49
C PHE A 179 12.83 -12.30 24.61
N SER A 180 13.83 -11.53 24.19
CA SER A 180 15.24 -11.91 24.32
C SER A 180 15.79 -11.48 25.67
N SER A 181 16.60 -12.33 26.31
CA SER A 181 17.29 -11.98 27.55
C SER A 181 18.55 -11.13 27.34
N SER A 182 19.03 -10.99 26.10
CA SER A 182 20.32 -10.36 25.79
C SER A 182 20.20 -9.00 25.09
N HIS A 183 18.99 -8.56 24.74
CA HIS A 183 18.79 -7.32 24.00
C HIS A 183 17.54 -6.60 24.51
N SER A 184 17.63 -5.28 24.73
CA SER A 184 16.43 -4.47 24.95
C SER A 184 15.78 -4.11 23.62
N SER A 185 14.46 -4.24 23.56
CA SER A 185 13.61 -3.80 22.45
C SER A 185 13.63 -2.28 22.18
N THR A 186 14.18 -1.49 23.11
CA THR A 186 14.43 -0.05 22.95
C THR A 186 15.89 0.28 22.63
N GLY A 187 16.77 -0.73 22.63
CA GLY A 187 18.15 -0.64 22.18
C GLY A 187 18.28 -0.62 20.65
N PRO A 188 19.52 -0.68 20.12
CA PRO A 188 19.75 -0.75 18.68
C PRO A 188 19.02 -1.95 18.05
N PRO A 189 18.21 -1.75 16.98
CA PRO A 189 17.43 -2.84 16.38
C PRO A 189 18.27 -4.01 15.87
N ASN A 190 18.12 -5.19 16.49
CA ASN A 190 18.77 -6.42 16.03
C ASN A 190 17.98 -7.07 14.88
N ARG A 191 18.32 -6.70 13.64
CA ARG A 191 17.69 -7.24 12.42
C ARG A 191 18.06 -8.70 12.10
N SER A 192 18.89 -9.31 12.93
CA SER A 192 19.22 -10.75 12.92
C SER A 192 18.55 -11.51 14.07
N CYS A 193 17.66 -10.87 14.83
CA CYS A 193 16.94 -11.51 15.93
C CYS A 193 16.11 -12.71 15.41
N GLY A 194 16.29 -13.87 16.04
CA GLY A 194 15.72 -15.14 15.58
C GLY A 194 16.49 -15.82 14.44
N GLY A 195 17.54 -15.19 13.90
CA GLY A 195 18.37 -15.70 12.82
C GLY A 195 18.18 -14.97 11.48
N ALA A 196 19.05 -15.24 10.51
CA ALA A 196 19.11 -14.53 9.23
C ALA A 196 17.88 -14.75 8.32
N PHE A 197 17.01 -15.71 8.63
CA PHE A 197 15.89 -16.10 7.78
C PHE A 197 14.59 -15.35 8.08
N TRP A 198 14.24 -15.13 9.35
CA TRP A 198 12.88 -14.74 9.74
C TRP A 198 12.49 -13.33 9.31
N VAL A 199 13.37 -12.35 9.47
CA VAL A 199 13.08 -10.97 9.06
C VAL A 199 12.83 -10.87 7.54
N PRO A 200 13.72 -11.40 6.66
CA PRO A 200 13.45 -11.45 5.22
C PRO A 200 12.18 -12.24 4.87
N PHE A 201 11.94 -13.36 5.54
CA PHE A 201 10.74 -14.16 5.33
C PHE A 201 9.46 -13.36 5.63
N ILE A 202 9.39 -12.68 6.79
CA ILE A 202 8.23 -11.88 7.18
C ILE A 202 8.00 -10.71 6.22
N ILE A 203 9.06 -10.03 5.80
CA ILE A 203 8.98 -8.95 4.78
C ILE A 203 8.45 -9.51 3.46
N SER A 204 8.70 -10.78 3.13
CA SER A 204 8.21 -11.40 1.89
C SER A 204 6.73 -11.81 1.92
N ILE A 205 6.14 -12.00 3.12
CA ILE A 205 4.76 -12.51 3.29
C ILE A 205 3.72 -11.71 2.49
N PRO A 206 3.68 -10.36 2.54
CA PRO A 206 2.70 -9.59 1.77
C PRO A 206 2.77 -9.84 0.26
N SER A 207 3.99 -9.92 -0.30
CA SER A 207 4.20 -10.24 -1.72
C SER A 207 3.81 -11.68 -2.04
N MET A 208 4.04 -12.64 -1.13
CA MET A 208 3.57 -14.03 -1.28
C MET A 208 2.05 -14.11 -1.31
N ILE A 209 1.36 -13.33 -0.44
CA ILE A 209 -0.10 -13.26 -0.43
C ILE A 209 -0.61 -12.80 -1.79
N ARG A 210 -0.08 -11.69 -2.33
CA ARG A 210 -0.49 -11.16 -3.63
C ARG A 210 -0.14 -12.10 -4.79
N LEU A 211 1.05 -12.68 -4.80
CA LEU A 211 1.45 -13.67 -5.79
C LEU A 211 0.44 -14.83 -5.84
N ARG A 212 0.11 -15.39 -4.67
CA ARG A 212 -0.85 -16.49 -4.56
C ARG A 212 -2.24 -16.07 -5.04
N GLN A 213 -2.74 -14.90 -4.61
CA GLN A 213 -4.03 -14.37 -5.06
C GLN A 213 -4.08 -14.25 -6.60
N CYS A 214 -3.02 -13.74 -7.21
CA CYS A 214 -2.95 -13.60 -8.67
C CYS A 214 -2.93 -14.96 -9.39
N ILE A 215 -2.19 -15.94 -8.87
CA ILE A 215 -2.17 -17.30 -9.42
C ILE A 215 -3.54 -17.98 -9.27
N THR A 216 -4.21 -17.81 -8.12
CA THR A 216 -5.56 -18.34 -7.89
C THR A 216 -6.57 -17.75 -8.88
N GLU A 217 -6.55 -16.43 -9.09
CA GLU A 217 -7.42 -15.77 -10.07
C GLU A 217 -7.15 -16.23 -11.50
N TYR A 218 -5.88 -16.41 -11.89
CA TYR A 218 -5.54 -16.98 -13.19
C TYR A 218 -6.20 -18.35 -13.41
N PHE A 219 -6.05 -19.26 -12.44
CA PHE A 219 -6.67 -20.59 -12.54
C PHE A 219 -8.21 -20.54 -12.48
N ARG A 220 -8.80 -19.58 -11.76
CA ARG A 220 -10.25 -19.36 -11.77
C ARG A 220 -10.75 -18.97 -13.16
N VAL A 221 -10.10 -18.00 -13.81
CA VAL A 221 -10.44 -17.59 -15.18
C VAL A 221 -10.28 -18.74 -16.17
N GLN A 222 -9.20 -19.52 -16.06
CA GLN A 222 -8.96 -20.69 -16.90
C GLN A 222 -10.06 -21.74 -16.75
N ARG A 223 -10.48 -22.05 -15.52
CA ARG A 223 -11.59 -22.98 -15.25
C ARG A 223 -12.92 -22.46 -15.80
N ALA A 224 -13.23 -21.18 -15.61
CA ALA A 224 -14.46 -20.57 -16.12
C ALA A 224 -14.52 -20.58 -17.65
N ASN A 225 -13.42 -20.26 -18.32
CA ASN A 225 -13.33 -20.33 -19.78
C ASN A 225 -13.46 -21.78 -20.29
N ALA A 226 -12.84 -22.75 -19.61
CA ALA A 226 -12.97 -24.16 -19.96
C ALA A 226 -14.41 -24.69 -19.80
N GLN A 227 -15.12 -24.24 -18.77
CA GLN A 227 -16.52 -24.61 -18.51
C GLN A 227 -17.50 -23.99 -19.53
N THR A 228 -17.27 -22.75 -19.92
CA THR A 228 -18.15 -22.02 -20.85
C THR A 228 -17.80 -22.24 -22.32
N GLY A 229 -16.59 -22.77 -22.61
CA GLY A 229 -16.07 -22.93 -23.98
C GLY A 229 -15.77 -21.62 -24.68
N GLN A 230 -15.86 -20.48 -23.99
CA GLN A 230 -15.68 -19.14 -24.52
C GLN A 230 -14.76 -18.33 -23.61
N MET A 231 -13.99 -17.43 -24.19
CA MET A 231 -13.20 -16.47 -23.41
C MET A 231 -14.09 -15.32 -22.94
N SER A 232 -14.07 -15.04 -21.64
CA SER A 232 -14.68 -13.83 -21.09
C SER A 232 -14.13 -12.59 -21.78
N LYS A 233 -15.01 -11.68 -22.22
CA LYS A 233 -14.58 -10.38 -22.80
C LYS A 233 -13.82 -9.52 -21.78
N ALA A 234 -14.17 -9.63 -20.50
CA ALA A 234 -13.57 -8.82 -19.44
C ALA A 234 -12.19 -9.33 -19.02
N THR A 235 -12.01 -10.65 -18.90
CA THR A 235 -10.76 -11.24 -18.37
C THR A 235 -9.90 -11.92 -19.43
N GLY A 236 -10.43 -12.13 -20.64
CA GLY A 236 -9.77 -12.84 -21.73
C GLY A 236 -9.32 -14.24 -21.28
N TRP A 237 -8.07 -14.58 -21.57
CA TRP A 237 -7.44 -15.84 -21.11
C TRP A 237 -6.86 -15.72 -19.69
N GLY A 238 -7.03 -14.59 -19.01
CA GLY A 238 -6.51 -14.37 -17.66
C GLY A 238 -5.05 -13.93 -17.60
N GLY A 239 -4.41 -13.63 -18.73
CA GLY A 239 -2.99 -13.21 -18.78
C GLY A 239 -2.66 -12.01 -17.90
N VAL A 240 -3.62 -11.11 -17.66
CA VAL A 240 -3.46 -9.98 -16.72
C VAL A 240 -3.14 -10.46 -15.30
N HIS A 241 -3.72 -11.57 -14.84
CA HIS A 241 -3.44 -12.10 -13.51
C HIS A 241 -2.02 -12.68 -13.43
N LEU A 242 -1.55 -13.33 -14.48
CA LEU A 242 -0.16 -13.82 -14.53
C LEU A 242 0.85 -12.67 -14.60
N ALA A 243 0.53 -11.61 -15.34
CA ALA A 243 1.35 -10.40 -15.35
C ALA A 243 1.42 -9.78 -13.95
N ASN A 244 0.30 -9.72 -13.22
CA ASN A 244 0.28 -9.24 -11.85
C ASN A 244 1.06 -10.16 -10.89
N ALA A 245 0.96 -11.47 -11.07
CA ALA A 245 1.76 -12.45 -10.34
C ALA A 245 3.27 -12.21 -10.57
N LEU A 246 3.68 -11.96 -11.82
CA LEU A 246 5.05 -11.61 -12.15
C LEU A 246 5.48 -10.30 -11.47
N LYS A 247 4.61 -9.29 -11.40
CA LYS A 247 4.91 -8.04 -10.67
C LYS A 247 5.30 -8.34 -9.22
N TYR A 248 4.47 -9.06 -8.47
CA TYR A 248 4.78 -9.36 -7.06
C TYR A 248 5.95 -10.34 -6.89
N SER A 249 6.25 -11.17 -7.89
CA SER A 249 7.42 -12.04 -7.81
C SER A 249 8.74 -11.28 -7.92
N THR A 250 8.75 -10.11 -8.58
CA THR A 250 9.97 -9.26 -8.66
C THR A 250 10.43 -8.71 -7.31
N ALA A 251 9.59 -8.74 -6.27
CA ALA A 251 9.98 -8.35 -4.92
C ALA A 251 10.92 -9.36 -4.24
N PHE A 252 10.82 -10.66 -4.56
CA PHE A 252 11.62 -11.70 -3.87
C PHE A 252 13.13 -11.55 -4.12
N PRO A 253 13.62 -11.35 -5.36
CA PRO A 253 15.03 -11.08 -5.59
C PRO A 253 15.55 -9.87 -4.79
N VAL A 254 14.77 -8.79 -4.69
CA VAL A 254 15.15 -7.61 -3.89
C VAL A 254 15.35 -7.99 -2.43
N ILE A 255 14.40 -8.72 -1.84
CA ILE A 255 14.43 -9.14 -0.43
C ILE A 255 15.59 -10.10 -0.17
N ILE A 256 15.74 -11.14 -1.00
CA ILE A 256 16.78 -12.17 -0.85
C ILE A 256 18.17 -11.54 -0.97
N LEU A 257 18.39 -10.72 -2.00
CA LEU A 257 19.70 -10.08 -2.21
C LEU A 257 20.01 -9.06 -1.11
N SER A 258 19.00 -8.35 -0.59
CA SER A 258 19.16 -7.47 0.58
C SER A 258 19.57 -8.25 1.84
N ALA A 259 19.02 -9.46 2.03
CA ALA A 259 19.39 -10.32 3.15
C ALA A 259 20.80 -10.88 3.00
N LEU A 260 21.18 -11.32 1.79
CA LEU A 260 22.52 -11.86 1.51
C LEU A 260 23.62 -10.82 1.73
N GLN A 261 23.39 -9.57 1.34
CA GLN A 261 24.35 -8.48 1.57
C GLN A 261 24.61 -8.18 3.06
N ARG A 262 23.71 -8.58 3.96
CA ARG A 262 23.88 -8.42 5.42
C ARG A 262 24.54 -9.62 6.09
N THR A 263 24.84 -10.68 5.34
CA THR A 263 25.54 -11.85 5.89
C THR A 263 27.02 -11.50 6.08
N PRO A 264 27.66 -11.87 7.20
CA PRO A 264 29.05 -11.48 7.50
C PRO A 264 30.11 -11.94 6.49
N GLU A 265 29.84 -12.98 5.69
CA GLU A 265 30.77 -13.53 4.70
C GLU A 265 30.06 -13.87 3.38
N PRO A 266 29.65 -12.88 2.56
CA PRO A 266 28.96 -13.15 1.29
C PRO A 266 29.81 -13.96 0.30
N GLN A 267 31.14 -13.87 0.41
CA GLN A 267 32.12 -14.56 -0.43
C GLN A 267 32.03 -16.09 -0.29
N LYS A 268 31.48 -16.60 0.82
CA LYS A 268 31.22 -18.03 1.04
C LYS A 268 30.24 -18.61 0.02
N TYR A 269 29.42 -17.77 -0.61
CA TYR A 269 28.48 -18.16 -1.66
C TYR A 269 29.07 -18.03 -3.08
N GLY A 270 30.38 -17.77 -3.20
CA GLY A 270 31.07 -17.67 -4.50
C GLY A 270 30.75 -16.39 -5.29
N VAL A 271 30.15 -15.38 -4.66
CA VAL A 271 29.79 -14.10 -5.30
C VAL A 271 30.47 -12.95 -4.57
N SER A 272 31.11 -12.04 -5.32
CA SER A 272 31.69 -10.83 -4.73
C SER A 272 30.62 -9.84 -4.28
N GLU A 273 30.89 -9.06 -3.23
CA GLU A 273 29.99 -8.01 -2.73
C GLU A 273 29.55 -7.05 -3.84
N ALA A 274 30.49 -6.63 -4.69
CA ALA A 274 30.19 -5.77 -5.84
C ALA A 274 29.20 -6.43 -6.82
N THR A 275 29.29 -7.75 -7.02
CA THR A 275 28.35 -8.48 -7.88
C THR A 275 26.98 -8.62 -7.21
N LEU A 276 26.92 -8.92 -5.91
CA LEU A 276 25.67 -8.95 -5.15
C LEU A 276 24.95 -7.59 -5.16
N PHE A 277 25.71 -6.50 -5.01
CA PHE A 277 25.18 -5.14 -5.12
C PHE A 277 24.61 -4.85 -6.51
N ARG A 278 25.34 -5.21 -7.58
CA ARG A 278 24.83 -5.06 -8.96
C ARG A 278 23.57 -5.87 -9.22
N MET A 279 23.52 -7.12 -8.76
CA MET A 279 22.33 -7.96 -8.88
C MET A 279 21.14 -7.36 -8.14
N TRP A 280 21.37 -6.87 -6.92
CA TRP A 280 20.36 -6.20 -6.11
C TRP A 280 19.85 -4.94 -6.81
N MET A 281 20.75 -4.13 -7.39
CA MET A 281 20.38 -2.93 -8.13
C MET A 281 19.46 -3.24 -9.31
N VAL A 282 19.81 -4.25 -10.11
CA VAL A 282 18.96 -4.70 -11.22
C VAL A 282 17.61 -5.16 -10.69
N ALA A 283 17.58 -5.94 -9.61
CA ALA A 283 16.32 -6.39 -9.00
C ALA A 283 15.46 -5.20 -8.53
N VAL A 284 16.05 -4.19 -7.90
CA VAL A 284 15.35 -2.98 -7.44
C VAL A 284 14.80 -2.19 -8.62
N VAL A 285 15.58 -1.99 -9.69
CA VAL A 285 15.14 -1.29 -10.91
C VAL A 285 13.99 -2.04 -11.59
N VAL A 286 14.10 -3.36 -11.74
CA VAL A 286 13.04 -4.18 -12.35
C VAL A 286 11.76 -4.14 -11.51
N ASN A 287 11.87 -4.35 -10.19
CA ASN A 287 10.71 -4.32 -9.29
C ASN A 287 10.04 -2.95 -9.28
N SER A 288 10.83 -1.87 -9.17
CA SER A 288 10.33 -0.50 -9.10
C SER A 288 9.71 -0.07 -10.42
N GLY A 289 10.39 -0.33 -11.55
CA GLY A 289 9.91 0.02 -12.88
C GLY A 289 8.66 -0.74 -13.28
N TYR A 290 8.60 -2.06 -13.02
CA TYR A 290 7.40 -2.84 -13.33
C TYR A 290 6.22 -2.43 -12.45
N SER A 291 6.45 -2.22 -11.15
CA SER A 291 5.39 -1.79 -10.25
C SER A 291 4.89 -0.38 -10.55
N PHE A 292 5.77 0.55 -10.95
CA PHE A 292 5.39 1.89 -11.43
C PHE A 292 4.53 1.83 -12.70
N PHE A 293 4.96 1.04 -13.69
CA PHE A 293 4.17 0.79 -14.88
C PHE A 293 2.79 0.24 -14.52
N TRP A 294 2.73 -0.71 -13.59
CA TRP A 294 1.49 -1.33 -13.18
C TRP A 294 0.54 -0.34 -12.50
N ASP A 295 1.04 0.47 -11.58
CA ASP A 295 0.23 1.45 -10.85
C ASP A 295 -0.44 2.42 -11.84
N ILE A 296 0.30 2.92 -12.84
CA ILE A 296 -0.23 3.85 -13.84
C ILE A 296 -1.13 3.15 -14.86
N ALA A 297 -0.65 2.08 -15.49
CA ALA A 297 -1.32 1.48 -16.65
C ALA A 297 -2.48 0.55 -16.27
N ARG A 298 -2.47 -0.02 -15.06
CA ARG A 298 -3.43 -1.05 -14.64
C ARG A 298 -4.25 -0.61 -13.45
N ASP A 299 -3.62 -0.15 -12.38
CA ASP A 299 -4.37 0.18 -11.16
C ASP A 299 -5.13 1.50 -11.30
N TRP A 300 -4.54 2.50 -11.94
CA TRP A 300 -5.17 3.80 -12.22
C TRP A 300 -5.80 3.89 -13.61
N ASP A 301 -5.59 2.86 -14.45
CA ASP A 301 -6.09 2.78 -15.84
C ASP A 301 -5.81 4.04 -16.67
N LEU A 302 -4.58 4.56 -16.56
CA LEU A 302 -4.15 5.75 -17.30
C LEU A 302 -3.58 5.37 -18.67
N THR A 303 -3.73 6.29 -19.62
CA THR A 303 -3.37 6.06 -21.03
C THR A 303 -1.91 6.37 -21.34
N LEU A 304 -1.09 6.76 -20.34
CA LEU A 304 0.28 7.25 -20.52
C LEU A 304 1.18 6.29 -21.34
N PHE A 305 1.01 4.98 -21.12
CA PHE A 305 1.76 3.93 -21.80
C PHE A 305 0.98 3.25 -22.93
N SER A 306 -0.13 3.83 -23.36
CA SER A 306 -0.95 3.31 -24.46
C SER A 306 -0.91 4.24 -25.69
N PRO A 307 -1.31 3.74 -26.87
CA PRO A 307 -1.44 4.58 -28.07
C PRO A 307 -2.43 5.75 -27.88
N MET A 308 -3.35 5.65 -26.92
CA MET A 308 -4.38 6.67 -26.64
C MET A 308 -3.85 7.88 -25.86
N ARG A 309 -2.57 7.90 -25.47
CA ARG A 309 -1.97 9.00 -24.68
C ARG A 309 -2.14 10.40 -25.29
N ASN A 310 -2.28 10.48 -26.62
CA ASN A 310 -2.37 11.72 -27.40
C ASN A 310 -3.80 12.03 -27.88
N ASN A 311 -4.82 11.34 -27.39
CA ASN A 311 -6.19 11.61 -27.79
C ASN A 311 -6.59 13.05 -27.39
N PRO A 312 -7.05 13.91 -28.32
CA PRO A 312 -7.41 15.30 -28.02
C PRO A 312 -8.63 15.45 -27.11
N GLU A 313 -9.44 14.41 -26.92
CA GLU A 313 -10.64 14.45 -26.07
C GLU A 313 -10.34 14.51 -24.57
N HIS A 314 -9.11 14.19 -24.15
CA HIS A 314 -8.72 14.18 -22.74
C HIS A 314 -7.26 14.59 -22.56
N PRO A 315 -6.84 15.01 -21.35
CA PRO A 315 -5.45 15.39 -21.12
C PRO A 315 -4.46 14.25 -21.42
N TYR A 316 -3.23 14.64 -21.78
CA TYR A 316 -2.17 13.73 -22.18
C TYR A 316 -1.96 12.60 -21.16
N GLY A 317 -2.04 11.37 -21.63
CA GLY A 317 -1.78 10.17 -20.82
C GLY A 317 -2.78 9.92 -19.69
N LEU A 318 -3.88 10.67 -19.59
CA LEU A 318 -4.97 10.43 -18.62
C LEU A 318 -6.15 9.71 -19.29
N ARG A 319 -7.07 9.19 -18.48
CA ARG A 319 -8.33 8.60 -18.95
C ARG A 319 -9.41 9.66 -19.17
N ARG A 320 -10.39 9.35 -20.04
CA ARG A 320 -11.49 10.26 -20.41
C ARG A 320 -12.39 10.60 -19.21
N HIS A 321 -12.94 9.57 -18.57
CA HIS A 321 -13.83 9.72 -17.41
C HIS A 321 -13.02 9.78 -16.11
N ARG A 322 -13.14 10.89 -15.39
CA ARG A 322 -12.39 11.17 -14.16
C ARG A 322 -13.29 11.89 -13.16
N TYR A 323 -13.19 11.51 -11.90
CA TYR A 323 -13.92 12.12 -10.78
C TYR A 323 -13.10 13.21 -10.09
N PHE A 324 -11.77 13.16 -10.16
CA PHE A 324 -10.95 14.28 -9.73
C PHE A 324 -10.88 15.31 -10.87
N HIS A 325 -11.57 16.44 -10.72
CA HIS A 325 -11.67 17.44 -11.78
C HIS A 325 -10.32 18.08 -12.16
N ALA A 326 -9.45 18.32 -11.18
CA ALA A 326 -8.11 18.85 -11.41
C ALA A 326 -7.19 17.74 -11.96
N LYS A 327 -6.72 17.90 -13.20
CA LYS A 327 -5.78 16.96 -13.85
C LYS A 327 -4.43 16.92 -13.12
N GLU A 328 -4.09 18.00 -12.42
CA GLU A 328 -2.88 18.19 -11.64
C GLU A 328 -2.75 17.12 -10.56
N PHE A 329 -3.85 16.65 -9.98
CA PHE A 329 -3.82 15.56 -8.99
C PHE A 329 -3.30 14.25 -9.57
N TYR A 330 -3.67 13.91 -10.81
CA TYR A 330 -3.17 12.69 -11.46
C TYR A 330 -1.68 12.80 -11.79
N TYR A 331 -1.24 13.94 -12.33
CA TYR A 331 0.18 14.14 -12.63
C TYR A 331 1.03 14.20 -11.37
N ALA A 332 0.55 14.85 -10.31
CA ALA A 332 1.21 14.84 -9.01
C ALA A 332 1.32 13.42 -8.45
N ALA A 333 0.26 12.60 -8.54
CA ALA A 333 0.31 11.21 -8.10
C ALA A 333 1.32 10.37 -8.90
N ILE A 334 1.38 10.55 -10.23
CA ILE A 334 2.39 9.90 -11.09
C ILE A 334 3.81 10.28 -10.64
N VAL A 335 4.08 11.57 -10.45
CA VAL A 335 5.40 12.05 -10.06
C VAL A 335 5.77 11.56 -8.65
N ILE A 336 4.84 11.65 -7.69
CA ILE A 336 5.04 11.20 -6.31
C ILE A 336 5.30 9.69 -6.29
N ASP A 337 4.53 8.88 -7.04
CA ASP A 337 4.75 7.43 -7.09
C ASP A 337 6.11 7.09 -7.71
N ALA A 338 6.51 7.77 -8.80
CA ALA A 338 7.85 7.59 -9.38
C ALA A 338 8.96 7.92 -8.38
N LEU A 339 8.90 9.10 -7.74
CA LEU A 339 9.90 9.56 -6.78
C LEU A 339 10.00 8.62 -5.57
N LEU A 340 8.86 8.27 -4.97
CA LEU A 340 8.79 7.41 -3.79
C LEU A 340 9.09 5.94 -4.09
N ARG A 341 9.04 5.50 -5.34
CA ARG A 341 9.56 4.18 -5.75
C ARG A 341 11.08 4.19 -5.92
N CYS A 342 11.61 5.31 -6.41
CA CYS A 342 13.05 5.51 -6.53
C CYS A 342 13.74 5.68 -5.18
N THR A 343 13.02 5.97 -4.08
CA THR A 343 13.64 6.14 -2.76
C THR A 343 14.38 4.90 -2.27
N TRP A 344 13.91 3.69 -2.61
CA TRP A 344 14.64 2.45 -2.32
C TRP A 344 15.98 2.35 -3.07
N SER A 345 16.06 2.98 -4.25
CA SER A 345 17.30 3.13 -5.02
C SER A 345 18.16 4.29 -4.54
N LEU A 346 17.65 5.22 -3.70
CA LEU A 346 18.43 6.38 -3.21
C LEU A 346 19.54 6.00 -2.21
N LYS A 347 19.59 4.74 -1.77
CA LYS A 347 20.79 4.13 -1.14
C LYS A 347 22.05 4.18 -2.01
N LEU A 348 21.91 4.56 -3.28
CA LEU A 348 23.01 4.72 -4.23
C LEU A 348 23.89 5.94 -3.99
N SER A 349 23.38 7.00 -3.35
CA SER A 349 24.17 8.22 -3.17
C SER A 349 25.04 8.07 -1.92
N PRO A 350 26.38 8.14 -2.01
CA PRO A 350 27.27 8.09 -0.85
C PRO A 350 26.95 9.17 0.20
N HIS A 351 26.37 10.29 -0.22
CA HIS A 351 25.94 11.37 0.65
C HIS A 351 24.58 11.12 1.32
N LEU A 352 23.75 10.22 0.79
CA LEU A 352 22.47 9.79 1.38
C LEU A 352 22.54 8.40 2.03
N ASP A 353 23.60 7.64 1.80
CA ASP A 353 23.86 6.32 2.41
C ASP A 353 23.91 6.46 3.93
N HIS A 354 24.65 7.47 4.41
CA HIS A 354 24.66 7.81 5.83
C HIS A 354 23.28 8.22 6.38
N PHE A 355 22.42 8.87 5.60
CA PHE A 355 21.06 9.23 6.04
C PHE A 355 20.12 8.01 6.07
N ASN A 356 20.28 7.08 5.12
CA ASN A 356 19.49 5.85 5.01
C ASN A 356 19.93 4.75 5.99
N ASP A 357 21.18 4.79 6.44
CA ASP A 357 21.72 3.90 7.46
C ASP A 357 21.38 4.36 8.89
N LEU A 358 20.99 5.63 9.06
CA LEU A 358 20.41 6.11 10.31
C LEU A 358 18.99 5.58 10.48
N GLU A 359 18.63 5.24 11.71
CA GLU A 359 17.32 4.70 12.05
C GLU A 359 16.16 5.66 11.70
N GLY A 360 16.44 6.98 11.71
CA GLY A 360 15.51 8.03 11.27
C GLY A 360 15.22 7.99 9.77
N GLY A 361 16.20 7.65 8.93
CA GLY A 361 16.01 7.50 7.50
C GLY A 361 15.13 6.29 7.17
N ILE A 362 15.39 5.14 7.82
CA ILE A 362 14.56 3.94 7.69
C ILE A 362 13.11 4.21 8.08
N PHE A 363 12.89 4.87 9.22
CA PHE A 363 11.54 5.26 9.64
C PHE A 363 10.84 6.19 8.64
N THR A 364 11.55 7.19 8.12
CA THR A 364 11.02 8.13 7.12
C THR A 364 10.61 7.37 5.85
N MET A 365 11.42 6.43 5.41
CA MET A 365 11.13 5.58 4.24
C MET A 365 9.88 4.72 4.44
N GLU A 366 9.68 4.15 5.62
CA GLU A 366 8.46 3.39 5.95
C GLU A 366 7.22 4.30 5.94
N VAL A 367 7.31 5.50 6.51
CA VAL A 367 6.22 6.50 6.46
C VAL A 367 5.91 6.90 5.02
N LEU A 368 6.92 7.20 4.22
CA LEU A 368 6.76 7.57 2.82
C LEU A 368 6.14 6.44 1.98
N GLU A 369 6.50 5.18 2.23
CA GLU A 369 5.89 4.04 1.54
C GLU A 369 4.39 3.88 1.91
N VAL A 370 4.02 4.12 3.17
CA VAL A 370 2.62 4.15 3.60
C VAL A 370 1.86 5.34 2.97
N LEU A 371 2.49 6.52 2.92
CA LEU A 371 1.90 7.71 2.27
C LEU A 371 1.72 7.51 0.77
N ARG A 372 2.68 6.88 0.08
CA ARG A 372 2.56 6.52 -1.34
C ARG A 372 1.34 5.65 -1.58
N ARG A 373 1.16 4.60 -0.76
CA ARG A 373 -0.02 3.73 -0.83
C ARG A 373 -1.31 4.47 -0.50
N TRP A 374 -1.29 5.37 0.48
CA TRP A 374 -2.43 6.21 0.82
C TRP A 374 -2.89 7.04 -0.38
N VAL A 375 -1.97 7.67 -1.12
CA VAL A 375 -2.27 8.39 -2.37
C VAL A 375 -2.81 7.42 -3.43
N TRP A 376 -2.16 6.28 -3.63
CA TRP A 376 -2.56 5.27 -4.61
C TRP A 376 -4.00 4.78 -4.41
N ILE A 377 -4.49 4.67 -3.16
CA ILE A 377 -5.85 4.21 -2.85
C ILE A 377 -6.90 5.14 -3.47
N PHE A 378 -6.70 6.47 -3.45
CA PHE A 378 -7.64 7.42 -4.05
C PHE A 378 -7.91 7.11 -5.51
N PHE A 379 -6.84 6.96 -6.29
CA PHE A 379 -6.91 6.71 -7.73
C PHE A 379 -7.37 5.29 -8.03
N ARG A 380 -6.91 4.28 -7.28
CA ARG A 380 -7.38 2.89 -7.46
C ARG A 380 -8.88 2.77 -7.24
N VAL A 381 -9.39 3.37 -6.16
CA VAL A 381 -10.82 3.33 -5.83
C VAL A 381 -11.64 4.12 -6.84
N GLU A 382 -11.13 5.25 -7.31
CA GLU A 382 -11.77 6.07 -8.35
C GLU A 382 -11.84 5.37 -9.71
N THR A 383 -10.82 4.58 -10.05
CA THR A 383 -10.83 3.70 -11.23
C THR A 383 -11.86 2.60 -11.08
N GLU A 384 -11.86 1.86 -9.96
CA GLU A 384 -12.83 0.79 -9.70
C GLU A 384 -14.27 1.32 -9.66
N TRP A 385 -14.49 2.52 -9.11
CA TRP A 385 -15.80 3.18 -9.09
C TRP A 385 -16.33 3.47 -10.50
N GLY A 386 -15.45 3.92 -11.39
CA GLY A 386 -15.81 4.13 -12.80
C GLY A 386 -16.29 2.84 -13.46
N GLU A 387 -15.54 1.75 -13.31
CA GLU A 387 -15.91 0.42 -13.83
C GLU A 387 -17.23 -0.08 -13.22
N TYR A 388 -17.38 0.05 -11.90
CA TYR A 388 -18.58 -0.37 -11.18
C TYR A 388 -19.85 0.32 -11.70
N ILE A 389 -19.81 1.64 -11.93
CA ILE A 389 -20.97 2.36 -12.48
C ILE A 389 -21.29 1.89 -13.90
N HIS A 390 -20.28 1.71 -14.74
CA HIS A 390 -20.49 1.26 -16.13
C HIS A 390 -21.07 -0.15 -16.23
N ILE A 391 -20.71 -1.06 -15.32
CA ILE A 391 -21.11 -2.48 -15.37
C ILE A 391 -22.41 -2.72 -14.61
N ASP A 392 -22.52 -2.21 -13.38
CA ASP A 392 -23.59 -2.63 -12.45
C ASP A 392 -24.76 -1.63 -12.36
N LEU A 393 -24.59 -0.38 -12.80
CA LEU A 393 -25.57 0.70 -12.54
C LEU A 393 -26.15 1.37 -13.80
N VAL A 394 -25.58 1.16 -14.98
CA VAL A 394 -26.15 1.64 -16.25
C VAL A 394 -26.75 0.46 -17.02
N PRO A 395 -28.09 0.39 -17.22
CA PRO A 395 -28.70 -0.65 -18.04
C PRO A 395 -28.20 -0.58 -19.49
N GLU A 396 -28.02 -1.73 -20.15
CA GLU A 396 -27.52 -1.85 -21.54
C GLU A 396 -28.19 -0.88 -22.54
N GLY A 397 -29.46 -0.49 -22.31
CA GLY A 397 -30.20 0.46 -23.15
C GLY A 397 -29.78 1.93 -23.04
N GLN A 398 -29.18 2.37 -21.92
CA GLN A 398 -28.69 3.75 -21.74
C GLN A 398 -27.22 3.93 -22.13
N ILE A 399 -26.47 2.84 -22.29
CA ILE A 399 -25.08 2.87 -22.77
C ILE A 399 -25.05 3.44 -24.20
N PHE A 400 -25.98 3.02 -25.06
CA PHE A 400 -26.12 3.56 -26.41
C PHE A 400 -26.50 5.04 -26.43
N GLU A 401 -27.33 5.51 -25.49
CA GLU A 401 -27.73 6.92 -25.42
C GLU A 401 -26.58 7.80 -24.89
N TYR A 402 -25.78 7.32 -23.93
CA TYR A 402 -24.58 8.01 -23.45
C TYR A 402 -23.46 8.04 -24.51
N GLU A 403 -23.27 6.94 -25.24
CA GLU A 403 -22.27 6.82 -26.29
C GLU A 403 -22.68 7.61 -27.56
N ASN A 404 -23.98 7.69 -27.86
CA ASN A 404 -24.51 8.53 -28.93
C ASN A 404 -24.59 10.02 -28.56
N ALA A 405 -24.89 10.37 -27.30
CA ALA A 405 -24.82 11.76 -26.82
C ALA A 405 -23.37 12.29 -26.91
N ASN A 406 -22.39 11.45 -26.58
CA ASN A 406 -20.97 11.76 -26.78
C ASN A 406 -20.56 11.85 -28.26
N LYS A 407 -21.18 11.08 -29.18
CA LYS A 407 -20.95 11.22 -30.63
C LYS A 407 -21.61 12.47 -31.20
N GLN A 408 -22.79 12.86 -30.72
CA GLN A 408 -23.50 14.06 -31.17
C GLN A 408 -22.83 15.36 -30.69
N GLN A 409 -22.13 15.34 -29.55
CA GLN A 409 -21.24 16.44 -29.13
C GLN A 409 -19.92 16.51 -29.91
N CYS A 410 -19.56 15.46 -30.67
CA CYS A 410 -18.36 15.40 -31.51
C CYS A 410 -18.62 15.65 -33.01
N ALA A 411 -19.83 16.03 -33.42
CA ALA A 411 -20.06 16.50 -34.78
C ALA A 411 -19.69 17.99 -34.88
N PRO A 412 -18.72 18.41 -35.71
CA PRO A 412 -18.55 19.82 -36.01
C PRO A 412 -19.85 20.31 -36.62
N THR A 413 -20.44 21.35 -36.02
CA THR A 413 -21.61 22.03 -36.55
C THR A 413 -21.22 22.57 -37.92
N ALA A 414 -21.58 21.85 -38.98
CA ALA A 414 -21.49 22.35 -40.35
C ALA A 414 -22.50 23.49 -40.46
N ALA A 415 -22.05 24.70 -40.15
CA ALA A 415 -22.81 25.91 -40.39
C ALA A 415 -23.12 25.98 -41.88
N GLN A 416 -24.40 25.82 -42.20
CA GLN A 416 -24.99 26.03 -43.50
C GLN A 416 -24.61 27.43 -44.02
N ARG A 417 -23.75 27.48 -45.05
CA ARG A 417 -23.79 28.56 -46.05
C ARG A 417 -24.38 27.98 -47.32
N GLN A 418 -25.71 27.98 -47.39
CA GLN A 418 -26.43 28.01 -48.65
C GLN A 418 -27.07 29.39 -48.78
N THR A 419 -26.37 30.27 -49.48
CA THR A 419 -26.94 31.47 -50.08
C THR A 419 -27.59 31.06 -51.39
N THR A 420 -28.92 31.14 -51.47
CA THR A 420 -29.62 31.28 -52.74
C THR A 420 -30.92 32.06 -52.57
N SER A 421 -30.94 33.23 -53.23
CA SER A 421 -32.07 33.84 -53.96
C SER A 421 -33.31 34.33 -53.21
N CYS A 422 -33.43 35.65 -53.12
CA CYS A 422 -34.71 36.34 -53.32
C CYS A 422 -34.55 37.29 -54.51
N LEU A 423 -35.31 37.02 -55.58
CA LEU A 423 -35.56 37.94 -56.68
C LEU A 423 -36.40 39.12 -56.20
N ALA A 424 -35.96 40.33 -56.54
CA ALA A 424 -36.81 41.49 -56.71
C ALA A 424 -36.47 42.10 -58.08
N THR A 425 -37.54 42.38 -58.83
CA THR A 425 -37.67 42.91 -60.21
C THR A 425 -37.25 42.00 -61.36
#